data_AF-A0A250IFU7-F1
#
_entry.id   AF-A0A250IFU7-F1
#
_cell.length_a   1.000
_cell.length_b   1.000
_cell.length_c   1.000
_cell.angle_alpha   90.00
_cell.angle_beta   90.00
_cell.angle_gamma   90.00
#
_symmetry.space_group_name_H-M   'P 1'
#
loop_
_entity.id
_entity.type
_entity.pdbx_description
1 polymer ?
#
loop_
_entity_poly.entity_id
_entity_poly.type
_entity_poly.pdbx_seq_one_letter_code
_entity_poly.pdbx_strand_id
1 'polypeptide(L)'
;MNAASGAPGAVVPPRPVAPRPRLSVVVATYNRVDLIQRLLSQFARQTLAPSDFEVVVVDDGSKEPVAPHLEKLTLPYALRVETQANAGAAAARHRGVLAAQGDIVLITDDDMQVAEDFLALHLSRHPRGSRNVVIGGIRPDPAISDMPLFERWYAWLNNRIAASMSGPKRRAHGWQLFTGNVSFRREDYVAAGGFDKSLGQSEDIELGVRLEKAGCRFEFAAAAHVLHGSDHTSYEKWLKRAHRYGVFDSRVAGKHPDVPQVDPWRFLFEMNPLARPLLAAAVLAPEATRPVTEAVMEAARRADQAGYTKLAFMGTSVTYAMEYLRGARAEAGSLGRALQHVGRFAVTGGKPGQVLKLAQALKDDALEAARAEHGHTGVKAVASMVLTSDGFRVLALQRLREAARGLGIPLGNHALRVAQTALLGVEIGKDVELGSGVYFVHSLGTVVGGDAKVGDRVRFYGNNTVGTAKDDGYPVIEDDVWVGAGARILGPITIGARSRIGANAVVLQDIPPDSVAVGIPARVLPRRDVDGE
;
A
#
# COMPACT_ATOMS: atom_id res chain seq x y z
N MET A 1 71.13 47.52 -23.11
CA MET A 1 70.22 46.36 -22.99
C MET A 1 70.51 45.73 -21.63
N ASN A 2 69.70 46.01 -20.62
CA ASN A 2 69.91 45.52 -19.25
C ASN A 2 68.97 44.34 -19.00
N ALA A 3 69.55 43.20 -18.59
CA ALA A 3 68.83 42.02 -18.17
C ALA A 3 68.38 42.19 -16.71
N ALA A 4 67.08 42.01 -16.45
CA ALA A 4 66.51 41.94 -15.11
C ALA A 4 65.97 40.53 -14.86
N SER A 5 66.52 39.88 -13.83
CA SER A 5 66.14 38.59 -13.29
C SER A 5 64.78 38.68 -12.56
N GLY A 6 63.79 37.92 -13.02
CA GLY A 6 62.52 37.73 -12.30
C GLY A 6 62.59 36.54 -11.35
N ALA A 7 62.33 36.77 -10.07
CA ALA A 7 62.22 35.73 -9.05
C ALA A 7 60.97 34.86 -9.28
N PRO A 8 61.00 33.54 -9.00
CA PRO A 8 59.82 32.68 -9.09
C PRO A 8 58.81 33.04 -8.00
N GLY A 9 57.58 33.30 -8.43
CA GLY A 9 56.46 33.66 -7.56
C GLY A 9 56.20 32.60 -6.50
N ALA A 10 56.04 33.06 -5.26
CA ALA A 10 55.65 32.23 -4.12
C ALA A 10 54.35 31.47 -4.44
N VAL A 11 54.42 30.14 -4.41
CA VAL A 11 53.25 29.27 -4.46
C VAL A 11 52.46 29.49 -3.17
N VAL A 12 51.33 30.18 -3.28
CA VAL A 12 50.37 30.30 -2.18
C VAL A 12 49.82 28.90 -1.92
N PRO A 13 49.98 28.32 -0.71
CA PRO A 13 49.42 27.00 -0.42
C PRO A 13 47.89 27.05 -0.58
N PRO A 14 47.26 25.99 -1.10
CA PRO A 14 45.81 25.94 -1.19
C PRO A 14 45.23 26.18 0.20
N ARG A 15 44.34 27.17 0.30
CA ARG A 15 43.56 27.46 1.51
C ARG A 15 42.95 26.14 1.99
N PRO A 16 43.08 25.75 3.27
CA PRO A 16 42.45 24.55 3.78
C PRO A 16 40.95 24.63 3.46
N VAL A 17 40.45 23.67 2.67
CA VAL A 17 39.02 23.54 2.42
C VAL A 17 38.40 23.23 3.78
N ALA A 18 37.57 24.15 4.29
CA ALA A 18 36.83 23.89 5.52
C ALA A 18 36.14 22.53 5.41
N PRO A 19 36.19 21.69 6.45
CA PRO A 19 35.55 20.37 6.40
C PRO A 19 34.08 20.55 6.07
N ARG A 20 33.58 19.80 5.07
CA ARG A 20 32.16 19.84 4.70
C ARG A 20 31.32 19.38 5.89
N PRO A 21 30.19 20.05 6.19
CA PRO A 21 29.28 19.58 7.22
C PRO A 21 28.78 18.16 6.84
N ARG A 22 28.49 17.35 7.85
CA ARG A 22 27.92 16.00 7.64
C ARG A 22 26.42 16.05 7.42
N LEU A 23 25.77 17.07 7.98
CA LEU A 23 24.32 17.28 7.96
C LEU A 23 24.00 18.71 7.52
N SER A 24 23.06 18.87 6.58
CA SER A 24 22.45 20.18 6.29
C SER A 24 20.99 20.15 6.74
N VAL A 25 20.62 21.08 7.60
CA VAL A 25 19.21 21.28 7.98
C VAL A 25 18.59 22.25 6.99
N VAL A 26 17.49 21.87 6.35
CA VAL A 26 16.77 22.69 5.37
C VAL A 26 15.43 23.11 5.94
N VAL A 27 15.21 24.43 5.99
CA VAL A 27 13.97 25.02 6.51
C VAL A 27 13.40 26.00 5.48
N ALA A 28 12.14 25.81 5.10
CA ALA A 28 11.41 26.77 4.28
C ALA A 28 10.59 27.70 5.18
N THR A 29 10.53 28.98 4.86
CA THR A 29 9.75 29.97 5.62
C THR A 29 9.04 30.96 4.70
N TYR A 30 7.90 31.49 5.17
CA TYR A 30 7.11 32.50 4.46
C TYR A 30 6.30 33.34 5.46
N ASN A 31 6.63 34.63 5.60
CA ASN A 31 6.01 35.59 6.52
C ASN A 31 6.05 35.18 8.01
N ARG A 32 7.15 34.57 8.47
CA ARG A 32 7.27 33.96 9.80
C ARG A 32 8.61 34.21 10.49
N VAL A 33 9.10 35.46 10.45
CA VAL A 33 10.41 35.88 11.01
C VAL A 33 10.61 35.38 12.46
N ASP A 34 9.61 35.57 13.32
CA ASP A 34 9.71 35.19 14.74
C ASP A 34 9.89 33.67 14.93
N LEU A 35 9.18 32.86 14.14
CA LEU A 35 9.24 31.40 14.24
C LEU A 35 10.60 30.86 13.77
N ILE A 36 11.10 31.38 12.64
CA ILE A 36 12.42 30.96 12.14
C ILE A 36 13.56 31.40 13.08
N GLN A 37 13.50 32.59 13.67
CA GLN A 37 14.49 33.05 14.66
C GLN A 37 14.49 32.17 15.92
N ARG A 38 13.30 31.79 16.40
CA ARG A 38 13.15 30.83 17.52
C ARG A 38 13.80 29.49 17.18
N LEU A 39 13.50 28.92 16.01
CA LEU A 39 14.04 27.63 15.59
C LEU A 39 15.57 27.66 15.45
N LEU A 40 16.14 28.71 14.85
CA LEU A 40 17.60 28.87 14.75
C LEU A 40 18.26 28.96 16.13
N SER A 41 17.64 29.66 17.08
CA SER A 41 18.12 29.71 18.46
C SER A 41 18.10 28.33 19.15
N GLN A 42 17.16 27.44 18.77
CA GLN A 42 17.14 26.06 19.25
C GLN A 42 18.24 25.20 18.60
N PHE A 43 18.57 25.44 17.32
CA PHE A 43 19.71 24.77 16.68
C PHE A 43 21.05 25.17 17.30
N ALA A 44 21.15 26.38 17.87
CA ALA A 44 22.37 26.82 18.55
C ALA A 44 22.67 26.01 19.82
N ARG A 45 21.69 25.28 20.35
CA ARG A 45 21.79 24.42 21.54
C ARG A 45 21.94 22.94 21.22
N GLN A 46 22.19 22.59 19.96
CA GLN A 46 22.34 21.18 19.58
C GLN A 46 23.64 20.59 20.14
N THR A 47 23.57 19.34 20.54
CA THR A 47 24.71 18.55 21.04
C THR A 47 25.69 18.15 19.93
N LEU A 48 25.26 18.22 18.67
CA LEU A 48 26.13 17.99 17.51
C LEU A 48 27.11 19.16 17.36
N ALA A 49 28.38 18.87 17.06
CA ALA A 49 29.40 19.90 16.90
C ALA A 49 29.00 20.93 15.83
N PRO A 50 29.15 22.25 16.05
CA PRO A 50 28.72 23.26 15.08
C PRO A 50 29.41 23.17 13.70
N SER A 51 30.58 22.52 13.63
CA SER A 51 31.28 22.23 12.38
C SER A 51 30.70 21.03 11.61
N ASP A 52 29.93 20.17 12.27
CA ASP A 52 29.34 18.96 11.68
C ASP A 52 28.01 19.23 10.98
N PHE A 53 27.43 20.43 11.13
CA PHE A 53 26.19 20.79 10.46
C PHE A 53 26.15 22.24 9.98
N GLU A 54 25.28 22.48 9.00
CA GLU A 54 24.86 23.82 8.58
C GLU A 54 23.34 23.90 8.59
N VAL A 55 22.81 25.13 8.54
CA VAL A 55 21.38 25.38 8.35
C VAL A 55 21.19 26.22 7.08
N VAL A 56 20.32 25.74 6.21
CA VAL A 56 19.91 26.40 4.97
C VAL A 56 18.46 26.84 5.11
N VAL A 57 18.24 28.15 5.26
CA VAL A 57 16.91 28.76 5.30
C VAL A 57 16.56 29.24 3.91
N VAL A 58 15.36 28.91 3.44
CA VAL A 58 14.84 29.39 2.16
C VAL A 58 13.58 30.23 2.40
N ASP A 59 13.69 31.52 2.11
CA ASP A 59 12.58 32.47 2.13
C ASP A 59 11.76 32.36 0.83
N ASP A 60 10.52 31.88 0.92
CA ASP A 60 9.60 31.71 -0.20
C ASP A 60 8.85 33.01 -0.56
N GLY A 61 9.60 34.11 -0.60
CA GLY A 61 9.12 35.42 -1.03
C GLY A 61 8.29 36.15 0.02
N SER A 62 8.72 36.12 1.28
CA SER A 62 8.09 36.86 2.38
C SER A 62 7.92 38.35 2.04
N LYS A 63 6.80 38.94 2.48
CA LYS A 63 6.53 40.38 2.31
C LYS A 63 7.60 41.23 2.98
N GLU A 64 8.01 40.78 4.16
CA GLU A 64 9.18 41.27 4.86
C GLU A 64 10.30 40.23 4.67
N PRO A 65 11.37 40.56 3.92
CA PRO A 65 12.48 39.63 3.68
C PRO A 65 13.10 39.17 4.99
N VAL A 66 13.36 37.86 5.13
CA VAL A 66 13.89 37.31 6.39
C VAL A 66 15.39 37.54 6.55
N ALA A 67 16.15 37.63 5.45
CA ALA A 67 17.62 37.68 5.47
C ALA A 67 18.20 38.79 6.40
N PRO A 68 17.73 40.05 6.34
CA PRO A 68 18.25 41.12 7.22
C PRO A 68 18.04 40.87 8.71
N HIS A 69 17.05 40.05 9.08
CA HIS A 69 16.78 39.67 10.47
C HIS A 69 17.67 38.52 10.93
N LEU A 70 17.98 37.59 10.02
CA LEU A 70 18.80 36.42 10.32
C LEU A 70 20.30 36.74 10.32
N GLU A 71 20.76 37.65 9.47
CA GLU A 71 22.16 38.10 9.41
C GLU A 71 22.63 38.80 10.70
N LYS A 72 21.70 39.33 11.50
CA LYS A 72 21.99 39.97 12.79
C LYS A 72 22.21 38.95 13.92
N LEU A 73 21.87 37.68 13.70
CA LEU A 73 22.01 36.64 14.70
C LEU A 73 23.47 36.17 14.78
N THR A 74 23.99 36.03 16.00
CA THR A 74 25.27 35.35 16.24
C THR A 74 24.99 33.88 16.52
N LEU A 75 25.30 33.02 15.55
CA LEU A 75 25.05 31.57 15.63
C LEU A 75 26.37 30.79 15.63
N PRO A 76 26.48 29.68 16.37
CA PRO A 76 27.72 28.91 16.46
C PRO A 76 28.00 28.05 15.21
N TYR A 77 27.01 27.86 14.34
CA TYR A 77 27.05 27.03 13.14
C TYR A 77 26.91 27.86 11.87
N ALA A 78 27.22 27.27 10.73
CA ALA A 78 27.07 27.92 9.43
C ALA A 78 25.59 28.11 9.07
N LEU A 79 25.18 29.35 8.82
CA LEU A 79 23.85 29.70 8.32
C LEU A 79 23.97 30.18 6.87
N ARG A 80 23.15 29.60 5.99
CA ARG A 80 22.91 30.06 4.62
C ARG A 80 21.46 30.50 4.50
N VAL A 81 21.25 31.67 3.92
CA VAL A 81 19.90 32.19 3.62
C VAL A 81 19.77 32.32 2.10
N GLU A 82 18.79 31.64 1.55
CA GLU A 82 18.41 31.72 0.13
C GLU A 82 17.04 32.39 0.04
N THR A 83 16.78 33.08 -1.07
CA THR A 83 15.46 33.70 -1.32
C THR A 83 14.94 33.27 -2.67
N GLN A 84 13.62 33.12 -2.77
CA GLN A 84 12.92 32.81 -4.01
C GLN A 84 11.62 33.59 -4.15
N ALA A 85 11.10 33.69 -5.37
CA ALA A 85 9.72 34.12 -5.58
C ALA A 85 8.78 33.02 -5.05
N ASN A 86 7.63 33.43 -4.47
CA ASN A 86 6.68 32.51 -3.85
C ASN A 86 6.25 31.41 -4.83
N ALA A 87 6.66 30.18 -4.53
CA ALA A 87 6.35 28.99 -5.31
C ALA A 87 5.93 27.79 -4.44
N GLY A 88 5.74 28.02 -3.13
CA GLY A 88 5.30 27.03 -2.17
C GLY A 88 6.45 26.32 -1.45
N ALA A 89 6.12 25.74 -0.29
CA ALA A 89 7.08 25.10 0.61
C ALA A 89 7.89 23.98 -0.07
N ALA A 90 7.28 23.18 -0.95
CA ALA A 90 7.97 22.14 -1.71
C ALA A 90 9.11 22.69 -2.57
N ALA A 91 8.86 23.80 -3.29
CA ALA A 91 9.85 24.44 -4.13
C ALA A 91 10.99 25.06 -3.29
N ALA A 92 10.64 25.68 -2.16
CA ALA A 92 11.62 26.24 -1.23
C ALA A 92 12.50 25.16 -0.59
N ARG A 93 11.90 24.06 -0.10
CA ARG A 93 12.65 22.89 0.42
C ARG A 93 13.55 22.28 -0.66
N HIS A 94 13.06 22.14 -1.91
CA HIS A 94 13.87 21.66 -3.02
C HIS A 94 15.11 22.54 -3.26
N ARG A 95 14.93 23.87 -3.30
CA ARG A 95 16.04 24.83 -3.43
C ARG A 95 17.05 24.66 -2.30
N GLY A 96 16.57 24.53 -1.06
CA GLY A 96 17.42 24.33 0.10
C GLY A 96 18.23 23.03 0.02
N VAL A 97 17.61 21.93 -0.41
CA VAL A 97 18.29 20.63 -0.60
C VAL A 97 19.36 20.72 -1.68
N LEU A 98 19.12 21.48 -2.76
CA LEU A 98 20.14 21.68 -3.80
C LEU A 98 21.32 22.52 -3.30
N ALA A 99 21.06 23.53 -2.47
CA ALA A 99 22.08 24.41 -1.87
C ALA A 99 22.85 23.75 -0.70
N ALA A 100 22.29 22.70 -0.09
CA ALA A 100 22.93 21.94 0.99
C ALA A 100 24.28 21.34 0.57
N GLN A 101 25.27 21.45 1.46
CA GLN A 101 26.63 20.93 1.31
C GLN A 101 26.85 19.59 2.02
N GLY A 102 25.99 19.25 2.98
CA GLY A 102 26.03 18.02 3.74
C GLY A 102 25.54 16.81 2.95
N ASP A 103 26.15 15.66 3.24
CA ASP A 103 25.78 14.39 2.61
C ASP A 103 24.37 13.95 3.04
N ILE A 104 24.01 14.25 4.29
CA ILE A 104 22.67 14.05 4.84
C ILE A 104 21.93 15.38 4.88
N VAL A 105 20.68 15.36 4.43
CA VAL A 105 19.77 16.50 4.53
C VAL A 105 18.65 16.16 5.51
N LEU A 106 18.36 17.07 6.42
CA LEU A 106 17.23 17.02 7.35
C LEU A 106 16.27 18.16 7.01
N ILE A 107 15.02 17.84 6.66
CA ILE A 107 13.97 18.83 6.46
C ILE A 107 13.11 18.91 7.73
N THR A 108 12.90 20.13 8.22
CA THR A 108 11.94 20.46 9.28
C THR A 108 11.27 21.80 8.99
N ASP A 109 10.06 22.00 9.49
CA ASP A 109 9.31 23.24 9.31
C ASP A 109 9.71 24.32 10.33
N ASP A 110 9.44 25.59 9.99
CA ASP A 110 9.81 26.75 10.80
C ASP A 110 9.01 26.89 12.11
N ASP A 111 7.85 26.24 12.20
CA ASP A 111 6.96 26.23 13.36
C ASP A 111 7.25 25.09 14.36
N MET A 112 8.23 24.24 14.05
CA MET A 112 8.62 23.11 14.91
C MET A 112 9.44 23.55 16.12
N GLN A 113 9.44 22.71 17.16
CA GLN A 113 10.34 22.84 18.30
C GLN A 113 11.20 21.57 18.45
N VAL A 114 12.50 21.76 18.62
CA VAL A 114 13.49 20.67 18.62
C VAL A 114 14.18 20.52 19.98
N ALA A 115 14.45 19.28 20.38
CA ALA A 115 15.29 18.95 21.54
C ALA A 115 16.78 19.10 21.21
N GLU A 116 17.65 19.20 22.22
CA GLU A 116 19.11 19.42 22.05
C GLU A 116 19.85 18.26 21.38
N ASP A 117 19.29 17.05 21.41
CA ASP A 117 19.83 15.85 20.78
C ASP A 117 19.25 15.57 19.39
N PHE A 118 18.35 16.43 18.89
CA PHE A 118 17.59 16.23 17.65
C PHE A 118 18.47 15.94 16.43
N LEU A 119 19.48 16.77 16.17
CA LEU A 119 20.37 16.58 15.01
C LEU A 119 21.23 15.32 15.14
N ALA A 120 21.76 15.06 16.35
CA ALA A 120 22.58 13.89 16.64
C ALA A 120 21.76 12.59 16.46
N LEU A 121 20.52 12.57 16.92
CA LEU A 121 19.61 11.44 16.76
C LEU A 121 19.31 11.14 15.29
N HIS A 122 19.03 12.15 14.46
CA HIS A 122 18.87 11.95 13.02
C HIS A 122 20.15 11.41 12.39
N LEU A 123 21.29 12.05 12.64
CA LEU A 123 22.57 11.67 12.02
C LEU A 123 23.00 10.25 12.40
N SER A 124 22.71 9.80 13.63
CA SER A 124 23.00 8.43 14.10
C SER A 124 22.31 7.33 13.26
N ARG A 125 21.21 7.66 12.56
CA ARG A 125 20.45 6.74 11.72
C ARG A 125 20.93 6.68 10.28
N HIS A 126 22.03 7.37 9.97
CA HIS A 126 22.69 7.35 8.67
C HIS A 126 24.12 6.82 8.80
N PRO A 127 24.32 5.52 9.13
CA PRO A 127 25.65 4.94 9.08
C PRO A 127 26.24 5.06 7.68
N ARG A 128 27.56 5.15 7.59
CA ARG A 128 28.28 5.39 6.33
C ARG A 128 27.87 4.37 5.26
N GLY A 129 27.43 4.86 4.10
CA GLY A 129 26.98 4.03 2.97
C GLY A 129 25.53 3.55 3.06
N SER A 130 24.81 3.77 4.16
CA SER A 130 23.38 3.47 4.25
C SER A 130 22.57 4.35 3.31
N ARG A 131 21.51 3.82 2.71
CA ARG A 131 20.53 4.59 1.93
C ARG A 131 19.25 4.77 2.73
N ASN A 132 19.43 5.20 3.97
CA ASN A 132 18.34 5.34 4.92
C ASN A 132 17.53 6.62 4.64
N VAL A 133 16.22 6.52 4.82
CA VAL A 133 15.28 7.64 4.91
C VAL A 133 14.65 7.55 6.29
N VAL A 134 14.88 8.57 7.11
CA VAL A 134 14.55 8.56 8.54
C VAL A 134 13.40 9.52 8.77
N ILE A 135 12.23 8.95 9.07
CA ILE A 135 11.05 9.70 9.47
C ILE A 135 11.14 9.91 10.99
N GLY A 136 11.23 11.15 11.43
CA GLY A 136 11.24 11.49 12.84
C GLY A 136 9.83 11.59 13.43
N GLY A 137 9.72 11.54 14.75
CA GLY A 137 8.43 11.69 15.44
C GLY A 137 7.89 13.11 15.34
N ILE A 138 6.58 13.27 15.20
CA ILE A 138 5.90 14.55 15.43
C ILE A 138 4.99 14.35 16.64
N ARG A 139 5.25 15.09 17.71
CA ARG A 139 4.42 15.08 18.91
C ARG A 139 3.62 16.38 18.99
N PRO A 140 2.37 16.31 19.46
CA PRO A 140 1.60 17.53 19.68
C PRO A 140 2.25 18.36 20.80
N ASP A 141 2.30 19.68 20.59
CA ASP A 141 2.55 20.62 21.68
C ASP A 141 1.47 20.47 22.77
N PRO A 142 1.80 20.59 24.08
CA PRO A 142 0.81 20.52 25.15
C PRO A 142 -0.40 21.43 24.96
N ALA A 143 -0.22 22.61 24.34
CA ALA A 143 -1.31 23.56 24.06
C ALA A 143 -2.36 23.02 23.07
N ILE A 144 -2.11 21.91 22.38
CA ILE A 144 -3.12 21.25 21.53
C ILE A 144 -4.35 20.82 22.35
N SER A 145 -4.25 20.60 23.66
CA SER A 145 -5.41 20.28 24.50
C SER A 145 -6.52 21.34 24.42
N ASP A 146 -6.16 22.58 24.14
CA ASP A 146 -7.07 23.73 24.14
C ASP A 146 -7.60 24.05 22.73
N MET A 147 -7.09 23.33 21.72
CA MET A 147 -7.45 23.52 20.32
C MET A 147 -8.80 22.88 19.96
N PRO A 148 -9.45 23.35 18.87
CA PRO A 148 -10.68 22.74 18.38
C PRO A 148 -10.57 21.23 18.17
N LEU A 149 -11.71 20.54 18.28
CA LEU A 149 -11.80 19.08 18.16
C LEU A 149 -11.03 18.50 16.96
N PHE A 150 -11.04 19.18 15.81
CA PHE A 150 -10.38 18.71 14.60
C PHE A 150 -8.84 18.80 14.64
N GLU A 151 -8.25 19.71 15.42
CA GLU A 151 -6.80 19.76 15.62
C GLU A 151 -6.35 18.74 16.67
N ARG A 152 -7.13 18.57 17.76
CA ARG A 152 -6.92 17.46 18.70
C ARG A 152 -7.02 16.10 18.02
N TRP A 153 -7.97 15.95 17.08
CA TRP A 153 -8.08 14.77 16.24
C TRP A 153 -6.87 14.59 15.31
N TYR A 154 -6.32 15.67 14.74
CA TYR A 154 -5.12 15.60 13.89
C TYR A 154 -3.88 15.14 14.69
N ALA A 155 -3.71 15.65 15.90
CA ALA A 155 -2.68 15.17 16.84
C ALA A 155 -2.85 13.68 17.17
N TRP A 156 -4.10 13.24 17.44
CA TRP A 156 -4.41 11.83 17.63
C TRP A 156 -4.08 10.98 16.39
N LEU A 157 -4.37 11.49 15.19
CA LEU A 157 -4.06 10.82 13.93
C LEU A 157 -2.55 10.67 13.73
N ASN A 158 -1.78 11.73 13.98
CA ASN A 158 -0.31 11.70 13.92
C ASN A 158 0.26 10.64 14.88
N ASN A 159 -0.26 10.56 16.10
CA ASN A 159 0.13 9.52 17.06
C ASN A 159 -0.17 8.11 16.55
N ARG A 160 -1.31 7.91 15.87
CA ARG A 160 -1.65 6.61 15.24
C ARG A 160 -0.75 6.26 14.08
N ILE A 161 -0.39 7.24 13.25
CA ILE A 161 0.55 7.06 12.14
C ILE A 161 1.92 6.69 12.70
N ALA A 162 2.43 7.41 13.70
CA ALA A 162 3.68 7.08 14.40
C ALA A 162 3.65 5.66 14.99
N ALA A 163 2.54 5.29 15.65
CA ALA A 163 2.37 3.94 16.19
C ALA A 163 2.37 2.87 15.09
N SER A 164 1.85 3.15 13.91
CA SER A 164 1.87 2.22 12.76
C SER A 164 3.27 1.95 12.22
N MET A 165 4.22 2.87 12.44
CA MET A 165 5.63 2.70 12.06
C MET A 165 6.50 2.16 13.20
N SER A 166 6.02 2.22 14.44
CA SER A 166 6.76 1.83 15.64
C SER A 166 6.51 0.36 16.03
N GLY A 167 7.56 -0.45 16.10
CA GLY A 167 7.51 -1.80 16.70
C GLY A 167 8.52 -2.79 16.11
N PRO A 168 8.79 -3.94 16.77
CA PRO A 168 9.87 -4.86 16.39
C PRO A 168 9.75 -5.47 15.00
N LYS A 169 8.51 -5.57 14.48
CA LYS A 169 8.17 -6.13 13.16
C LYS A 169 7.55 -5.10 12.22
N ARG A 170 7.51 -3.82 12.62
CA ARG A 170 6.93 -2.73 11.80
C ARG A 170 8.07 -1.98 11.13
N ARG A 171 7.86 -1.63 9.86
CA ARG A 171 8.79 -0.83 9.07
C ARG A 171 8.03 0.41 8.61
N ALA A 172 8.73 1.54 8.58
CA ALA A 172 8.22 2.71 7.88
C ALA A 172 8.27 2.46 6.37
N HIS A 173 7.38 3.12 5.64
CA HIS A 173 7.28 3.02 4.19
C HIS A 173 7.25 4.40 3.53
N GLY A 174 7.55 4.43 2.24
CA GLY A 174 7.59 5.64 1.43
C GLY A 174 6.26 6.39 1.41
N TRP A 175 5.14 5.66 1.38
CA TRP A 175 3.80 6.26 1.43
C TRP A 175 3.45 6.92 2.78
N GLN A 176 4.33 6.86 3.77
CA GLN A 176 4.19 7.49 5.09
C GLN A 176 5.12 8.71 5.26
N LEU A 177 5.88 9.09 4.23
CA LEU A 177 6.81 10.22 4.32
C LEU A 177 6.04 11.54 4.49
N PHE A 178 6.51 12.37 5.42
CA PHE A 178 6.08 13.75 5.61
C PHE A 178 7.30 14.65 5.81
N THR A 179 7.23 15.88 5.30
CA THR A 179 8.39 16.81 5.27
C THR A 179 8.56 17.68 6.51
N GLY A 180 7.77 17.47 7.57
CA GLY A 180 7.91 18.21 8.83
C GLY A 180 9.03 17.70 9.74
N ASN A 181 9.49 16.46 9.56
CA ASN A 181 10.59 15.87 10.31
C ASN A 181 11.16 14.63 9.59
N VAL A 182 12.06 14.85 8.63
CA VAL A 182 12.63 13.76 7.82
C VAL A 182 14.07 14.01 7.42
N SER A 183 14.93 12.99 7.49
CA SER A 183 16.28 13.05 6.93
C SER A 183 16.62 11.94 5.96
N PHE A 184 17.43 12.25 4.96
CA PHE A 184 17.82 11.36 3.88
C PHE A 184 19.16 11.78 3.28
N ARG A 185 19.79 10.89 2.50
CA ARG A 185 20.96 11.27 1.70
C ARG A 185 20.57 12.21 0.58
N ARG A 186 21.33 13.31 0.45
CA ARG A 186 21.12 14.31 -0.60
C ARG A 186 21.18 13.70 -2.00
N GLU A 187 22.13 12.80 -2.23
CA GLU A 187 22.31 12.10 -3.50
C GLU A 187 21.07 11.29 -3.89
N ASP A 188 20.46 10.56 -2.95
CA ASP A 188 19.27 9.75 -3.21
C ASP A 188 18.05 10.61 -3.55
N TYR A 189 17.89 11.77 -2.88
CA TYR A 189 16.86 12.76 -3.22
C TYR A 189 17.04 13.33 -4.62
N VAL A 190 18.27 13.73 -4.97
CA VAL A 190 18.57 14.31 -6.29
C VAL A 190 18.40 13.27 -7.39
N ALA A 191 18.87 12.03 -7.17
CA ALA A 191 18.71 10.93 -8.11
C ALA A 191 17.24 10.56 -8.34
N ALA A 192 16.39 10.68 -7.31
CA ALA A 192 14.95 10.50 -7.45
C ALA A 192 14.28 11.63 -8.27
N GLY A 193 14.94 12.78 -8.45
CA GLY A 193 14.39 13.96 -9.14
C GLY A 193 13.78 15.01 -8.21
N GLY A 194 13.93 14.88 -6.89
CA GLY A 194 13.39 15.79 -5.89
C GLY A 194 11.87 15.79 -5.81
N PHE A 195 11.25 16.87 -5.31
CA PHE A 195 9.79 16.99 -5.24
C PHE A 195 9.17 17.16 -6.63
N ASP A 196 8.05 16.47 -6.88
CA ASP A 196 7.33 16.58 -8.15
C ASP A 196 6.57 17.92 -8.24
N LYS A 197 7.05 18.80 -9.11
CA LYS A 197 6.51 20.15 -9.33
C LYS A 197 5.10 20.16 -9.94
N SER A 198 4.63 19.03 -10.48
CA SER A 198 3.26 18.90 -10.98
C SER A 198 2.22 18.70 -9.86
N LEU A 199 2.68 18.42 -8.64
CA LEU A 199 1.84 18.30 -7.46
C LEU A 199 1.83 19.62 -6.68
N GLY A 200 0.65 20.01 -6.20
CA GLY A 200 0.45 21.17 -5.33
C GLY A 200 0.21 20.80 -3.87
N GLN A 201 0.26 19.50 -3.54
CA GLN A 201 0.16 18.88 -2.22
C GLN A 201 0.51 17.39 -2.36
N SER A 202 0.83 16.72 -1.24
CA SER A 202 1.18 15.29 -1.17
C SER A 202 2.45 14.93 -1.95
N GLU A 203 3.29 15.94 -2.24
CA GLU A 203 4.58 15.77 -2.90
C GLU A 203 5.57 14.95 -2.06
N ASP A 204 5.36 14.92 -0.75
CA ASP A 204 6.12 14.20 0.25
C ASP A 204 5.87 12.69 0.16
N ILE A 205 4.60 12.28 0.14
CA ILE A 205 4.19 10.89 -0.09
C ILE A 205 4.71 10.38 -1.43
N GLU A 206 4.56 11.17 -2.50
CA GLU A 206 5.00 10.79 -3.84
C GLU A 206 6.53 10.62 -3.92
N LEU A 207 7.29 11.56 -3.36
CA LEU A 207 8.75 11.42 -3.21
C LEU A 207 9.11 10.17 -2.40
N GLY A 208 8.42 9.93 -1.30
CA GLY A 208 8.67 8.78 -0.45
C GLY A 208 8.50 7.46 -1.19
N VAL A 209 7.44 7.33 -1.99
CA VAL A 209 7.23 6.15 -2.85
C VAL A 209 8.36 5.97 -3.87
N ARG A 210 8.80 7.05 -4.54
CA ARG A 210 9.94 6.99 -5.47
C ARG A 210 11.24 6.57 -4.79
N LEU A 211 11.54 7.12 -3.62
CA LEU A 211 12.73 6.76 -2.84
C LEU A 211 12.70 5.28 -2.43
N GLU A 212 11.54 4.77 -1.99
CA GLU A 212 11.40 3.36 -1.62
C GLU A 212 11.59 2.44 -2.84
N LYS A 213 10.99 2.80 -3.99
CA LYS A 213 11.19 2.09 -5.27
C LYS A 213 12.63 2.13 -5.76
N ALA A 214 13.37 3.20 -5.46
CA ALA A 214 14.79 3.33 -5.76
C ALA A 214 15.70 2.54 -4.80
N GLY A 215 15.12 1.78 -3.87
CA GLY A 215 15.83 0.91 -2.93
C GLY A 215 16.24 1.57 -1.62
N CYS A 216 15.73 2.76 -1.29
CA CYS A 216 15.99 3.40 -0.01
C CYS A 216 15.28 2.66 1.13
N ARG A 217 15.94 2.59 2.29
CA ARG A 217 15.38 1.94 3.48
C ARG A 217 14.75 2.97 4.41
N PHE A 218 13.45 2.84 4.62
CA PHE A 218 12.69 3.70 5.52
C PHE A 218 12.79 3.21 6.97
N GLU A 219 13.14 4.13 7.86
CA GLU A 219 13.21 3.93 9.31
C GLU A 219 12.40 4.99 10.04
N PHE A 220 11.74 4.61 11.12
CA PHE A 220 11.07 5.54 12.01
C PHE A 220 11.90 5.77 13.28
N ALA A 221 12.23 7.02 13.57
CA ALA A 221 13.01 7.42 14.72
C ALA A 221 12.13 8.17 15.74
N ALA A 222 11.37 7.41 16.54
CA ALA A 222 10.44 7.98 17.54
C ALA A 222 11.12 8.91 18.59
N ALA A 223 12.42 8.70 18.85
CA ALA A 223 13.21 9.53 19.75
C ALA A 223 13.59 10.87 19.10
N ALA A 224 13.86 10.87 17.79
CA ALA A 224 14.17 12.07 17.01
C ALA A 224 12.87 12.81 16.69
N HIS A 225 12.27 13.41 17.72
CA HIS A 225 10.95 14.02 17.61
C HIS A 225 11.01 15.54 17.65
N VAL A 226 10.01 16.15 17.01
CA VAL A 226 9.71 17.57 17.12
C VAL A 226 8.37 17.76 17.84
N LEU A 227 8.22 18.89 18.53
CA LEU A 227 6.90 19.34 18.97
C LEU A 227 6.30 20.23 17.89
N HIS A 228 5.07 19.92 17.49
CA HIS A 228 4.31 20.71 16.53
C HIS A 228 3.13 21.38 17.25
N GLY A 229 3.14 22.71 17.26
CA GLY A 229 2.00 23.52 17.65
C GLY A 229 1.05 23.75 16.48
N SER A 230 -0.17 24.18 16.76
CA SER A 230 -1.13 24.57 15.73
C SER A 230 -1.76 25.91 16.11
N ASP A 231 -1.86 26.82 15.14
CA ASP A 231 -2.64 28.05 15.23
C ASP A 231 -3.95 27.95 14.42
N HIS A 232 -4.25 26.76 13.88
CA HIS A 232 -5.38 26.54 13.01
C HIS A 232 -6.70 26.43 13.79
N THR A 233 -7.52 27.47 13.70
CA THR A 233 -8.84 27.52 14.35
C THR A 233 -10.02 27.39 13.39
N SER A 234 -9.78 27.41 12.08
CA SER A 234 -10.84 27.44 11.07
C SER A 234 -11.25 26.03 10.59
N TYR A 235 -12.49 25.65 10.90
CA TYR A 235 -13.11 24.41 10.42
C TYR A 235 -13.21 24.37 8.88
N GLU A 236 -13.51 25.48 8.23
CA GLU A 236 -13.59 25.56 6.77
C GLU A 236 -12.24 25.29 6.11
N LYS A 237 -11.15 25.90 6.62
CA LYS A 237 -9.80 25.63 6.12
C LYS A 237 -9.41 24.16 6.33
N TRP A 238 -9.82 23.56 7.45
CA TRP A 238 -9.59 22.14 7.72
C TRP A 238 -10.31 21.22 6.71
N LEU A 239 -11.58 21.49 6.39
CA LEU A 239 -12.31 20.76 5.35
C LEU A 239 -11.68 20.95 3.97
N LYS A 240 -11.32 22.20 3.61
CA LYS A 240 -10.64 22.49 2.35
C LYS A 240 -9.31 21.73 2.24
N ARG A 241 -8.58 21.58 3.34
CA ARG A 241 -7.35 20.77 3.41
C ARG A 241 -7.66 19.28 3.14
N ALA A 242 -8.71 18.73 3.77
CA ALA A 242 -9.15 17.35 3.53
C ALA A 242 -9.53 17.11 2.05
N HIS A 243 -10.33 17.99 1.46
CA HIS A 243 -10.70 17.93 0.05
C HIS A 243 -9.47 17.95 -0.86
N ARG A 244 -8.51 18.86 -0.61
CA ARG A 244 -7.28 18.92 -1.40
C ARG A 244 -6.46 17.63 -1.29
N TYR A 245 -6.31 17.06 -0.09
CA TYR A 245 -5.63 15.76 0.05
C TYR A 245 -6.30 14.69 -0.83
N GLY A 246 -7.63 14.60 -0.87
CA GLY A 246 -8.32 13.66 -1.75
C GLY A 246 -8.03 13.86 -3.24
N VAL A 247 -7.93 15.12 -3.69
CA VAL A 247 -7.54 15.46 -5.07
C VAL A 247 -6.10 15.03 -5.36
N PHE A 248 -5.14 15.44 -4.53
CA PHE A 248 -3.73 15.21 -4.82
C PHE A 248 -3.31 13.77 -4.59
N ASP A 249 -3.85 13.08 -3.59
CA ASP A 249 -3.61 11.65 -3.38
C ASP A 249 -4.15 10.82 -4.56
N SER A 250 -5.26 11.23 -5.19
CA SER A 250 -5.73 10.61 -6.44
C SER A 250 -4.69 10.71 -7.57
N ARG A 251 -3.95 11.82 -7.64
CA ARG A 251 -2.88 12.03 -8.62
C ARG A 251 -1.65 11.18 -8.29
N VAL A 252 -1.29 11.09 -7.01
CA VAL A 252 -0.21 10.21 -6.53
C VAL A 252 -0.55 8.75 -6.86
N ALA A 253 -1.78 8.31 -6.59
CA ALA A 253 -2.26 6.97 -6.96
C ALA A 253 -2.20 6.71 -8.46
N GLY A 254 -2.50 7.71 -9.29
CA GLY A 254 -2.34 7.64 -10.74
C GLY A 254 -0.88 7.45 -11.19
N LYS A 255 0.08 8.06 -10.49
CA LYS A 255 1.53 7.89 -10.74
C LYS A 255 2.06 6.55 -10.20
N HIS A 256 1.44 6.00 -9.16
CA HIS A 256 1.88 4.79 -8.46
C HIS A 256 0.74 3.78 -8.24
N PRO A 257 0.15 3.24 -9.32
CA PRO A 257 -0.99 2.32 -9.22
C PRO A 257 -0.66 0.98 -8.55
N ASP A 258 0.63 0.66 -8.43
CA ASP A 258 1.18 -0.51 -7.75
C ASP A 258 1.27 -0.35 -6.21
N VAL A 259 1.04 0.86 -5.69
CA VAL A 259 1.08 1.17 -4.24
C VAL A 259 -0.34 1.46 -3.74
N PRO A 260 -1.11 0.44 -3.31
CA PRO A 260 -2.52 0.64 -2.95
C PRO A 260 -2.72 1.56 -1.73
N GLN A 261 -1.70 1.75 -0.89
CA GLN A 261 -1.78 2.60 0.30
C GLN A 261 -1.88 4.10 -0.02
N VAL A 262 -1.49 4.53 -1.23
CA VAL A 262 -1.69 5.92 -1.68
C VAL A 262 -3.02 6.12 -2.41
N ASP A 263 -3.78 5.04 -2.65
CA ASP A 263 -5.05 5.13 -3.35
C ASP A 263 -6.15 5.66 -2.40
N PRO A 264 -6.77 6.82 -2.70
CA PRO A 264 -7.78 7.42 -1.84
C PRO A 264 -9.03 6.53 -1.68
N TRP A 265 -9.36 5.69 -2.66
CA TRP A 265 -10.55 4.85 -2.64
C TRP A 265 -10.46 3.75 -1.59
N ARG A 266 -9.26 3.47 -1.05
CA ARG A 266 -9.06 2.53 0.06
C ARG A 266 -9.92 2.84 1.28
N PHE A 267 -10.25 4.11 1.53
CA PHE A 267 -11.07 4.48 2.67
C PHE A 267 -12.48 3.89 2.63
N LEU A 268 -13.02 3.57 1.45
CA LEU A 268 -14.30 2.85 1.34
C LEU A 268 -14.23 1.41 1.88
N PHE A 269 -13.03 0.86 2.05
CA PHE A 269 -12.79 -0.52 2.47
C PHE A 269 -12.07 -0.62 3.82
N GLU A 270 -11.18 0.32 4.13
CA GLU A 270 -10.38 0.31 5.36
C GLU A 270 -11.10 0.95 6.55
N MET A 271 -12.05 1.86 6.31
CA MET A 271 -12.81 2.48 7.39
C MET A 271 -13.80 1.51 8.04
N ASN A 272 -14.23 1.87 9.25
CA ASN A 272 -15.23 1.16 10.02
C ASN A 272 -16.46 0.87 9.13
N PRO A 273 -16.97 -0.37 9.06
CA PRO A 273 -18.13 -0.73 8.26
C PRO A 273 -19.34 0.19 8.42
N LEU A 274 -19.57 0.74 9.62
CA LEU A 274 -20.67 1.67 9.90
C LEU A 274 -20.51 3.04 9.21
N ALA A 275 -19.29 3.45 8.91
CA ALA A 275 -19.01 4.71 8.21
C ALA A 275 -19.13 4.58 6.69
N ARG A 276 -18.89 3.37 6.14
CA ARG A 276 -18.80 3.14 4.69
C ARG A 276 -20.04 3.60 3.90
N PRO A 277 -21.29 3.44 4.37
CA PRO A 277 -22.46 3.98 3.66
C PRO A 277 -22.41 5.50 3.50
N LEU A 278 -21.96 6.23 4.52
CA LEU A 278 -21.81 7.70 4.47
C LEU A 278 -20.71 8.11 3.49
N LEU A 279 -19.60 7.39 3.48
CA LEU A 279 -18.50 7.61 2.53
C LEU A 279 -18.93 7.34 1.09
N ALA A 280 -19.63 6.23 0.85
CA ALA A 280 -20.18 5.89 -0.46
C ALA A 280 -21.18 6.95 -0.92
N ALA A 281 -22.07 7.41 -0.03
CA ALA A 281 -22.99 8.50 -0.33
C ALA A 281 -22.26 9.79 -0.71
N ALA A 282 -21.15 10.13 -0.04
CA ALA A 282 -20.34 11.31 -0.37
C ALA A 282 -19.72 11.23 -1.78
N VAL A 283 -19.43 10.02 -2.27
CA VAL A 283 -18.94 9.79 -3.64
C VAL A 283 -20.07 9.83 -4.67
N LEU A 284 -21.23 9.23 -4.35
CA LEU A 284 -22.39 9.14 -5.24
C LEU A 284 -23.08 10.50 -5.43
N ALA A 285 -23.24 11.26 -4.34
CA ALA A 285 -23.98 12.52 -4.29
C ALA A 285 -23.24 13.55 -3.40
N PRO A 286 -22.12 14.14 -3.89
CA PRO A 286 -21.23 14.97 -3.06
C PRO A 286 -21.92 16.21 -2.45
N GLU A 287 -22.76 16.90 -3.23
CA GLU A 287 -23.46 18.11 -2.78
C GLU A 287 -24.61 17.79 -1.82
N ALA A 288 -25.40 16.75 -2.10
CA ALA A 288 -26.52 16.34 -1.26
C ALA A 288 -26.09 15.84 0.13
N THR A 289 -24.84 15.40 0.28
CA THR A 289 -24.30 14.89 1.55
C THR A 289 -23.59 15.94 2.39
N ARG A 290 -23.46 17.20 1.94
CA ARG A 290 -22.84 18.27 2.76
C ARG A 290 -23.57 18.49 4.09
N PRO A 291 -24.92 18.58 4.15
CA PRO A 291 -25.62 18.73 5.42
C PRO A 291 -25.40 17.52 6.35
N VAL A 292 -25.23 16.32 5.78
CA VAL A 292 -24.91 15.11 6.55
C VAL A 292 -23.52 15.21 7.18
N THR A 293 -22.53 15.70 6.44
CA THR A 293 -21.18 15.94 6.98
C THR A 293 -21.19 16.95 8.13
N GLU A 294 -21.97 18.03 8.01
CA GLU A 294 -22.17 19.01 9.08
C GLU A 294 -22.86 18.39 10.30
N ALA A 295 -23.93 17.61 10.10
CA ALA A 295 -24.63 16.91 11.17
C ALA A 295 -23.72 15.91 11.90
N VAL A 296 -22.88 15.17 11.17
CA VAL A 296 -21.89 14.25 11.77
C VAL A 296 -20.86 15.01 12.61
N MET A 297 -20.35 16.13 12.10
CA MET A 297 -19.39 16.95 12.85
C MET A 297 -20.02 17.60 14.09
N GLU A 298 -21.27 18.06 13.98
CA GLU A 298 -22.00 18.60 15.12
C GLU A 298 -22.27 17.55 16.20
N ALA A 299 -22.67 16.34 15.81
CA ALA A 299 -22.77 15.21 16.72
C ALA A 299 -21.42 14.88 17.38
N ALA A 300 -20.31 14.97 16.64
CA ALA A 300 -18.96 14.77 17.17
C ALA A 300 -18.59 15.84 18.21
N ARG A 301 -18.93 17.12 17.95
CA ARG A 301 -18.71 18.21 18.91
C ARG A 301 -19.54 18.04 20.19
N ARG A 302 -20.80 17.62 20.08
CA ARG A 302 -21.64 17.33 21.25
C ARG A 302 -21.12 16.14 22.05
N ALA A 303 -20.65 15.09 21.37
CA ALA A 303 -20.02 13.95 22.03
C ALA A 303 -18.75 14.38 22.79
N ASP A 304 -17.94 15.25 22.20
CA ASP A 304 -16.74 15.82 22.84
C ASP A 304 -17.09 16.66 24.09
N GLN A 305 -18.08 17.56 23.98
CA GLN A 305 -18.59 18.35 25.11
C GLN A 305 -19.14 17.49 26.26
N ALA A 306 -19.71 16.32 25.93
CA ALA A 306 -20.18 15.33 26.90
C ALA A 306 -19.09 14.38 27.41
N GLY A 307 -17.81 14.59 27.04
CA GLY A 307 -16.67 13.80 27.51
C GLY A 307 -16.39 12.51 26.71
N TYR A 308 -17.19 12.20 25.68
CA TYR A 308 -17.03 11.01 24.83
C TYR A 308 -15.99 11.22 23.72
N THR A 309 -14.74 11.52 24.09
CA THR A 309 -13.66 11.88 23.15
C THR A 309 -13.43 10.85 22.04
N LYS A 310 -13.51 9.55 22.37
CA LYS A 310 -13.32 8.47 21.36
C LYS A 310 -14.41 8.51 20.29
N LEU A 311 -15.66 8.76 20.68
CA LEU A 311 -16.78 8.88 19.77
C LEU A 311 -16.67 10.16 18.93
N ALA A 312 -16.25 11.26 19.56
CA ALA A 312 -15.98 12.52 18.86
C ALA A 312 -14.92 12.33 17.75
N PHE A 313 -13.78 11.71 18.06
CA PHE A 313 -12.75 11.42 17.06
C PHE A 313 -13.22 10.47 15.96
N MET A 314 -14.11 9.53 16.25
CA MET A 314 -14.74 8.71 15.20
C MET A 314 -15.58 9.56 14.26
N GLY A 315 -16.43 10.45 14.79
CA GLY A 315 -17.22 11.38 13.99
C GLY A 315 -16.34 12.32 13.15
N THR A 316 -15.31 12.92 13.75
CA THR A 316 -14.34 13.77 13.03
C THR A 316 -13.61 13.01 11.92
N SER A 317 -13.26 11.74 12.14
CA SER A 317 -12.64 10.89 11.11
C SER A 317 -13.59 10.69 9.92
N VAL A 318 -14.88 10.46 10.17
CA VAL A 318 -15.89 10.30 9.11
C VAL A 318 -16.07 11.61 8.36
N THR A 319 -16.19 12.74 9.06
CA THR A 319 -16.28 14.08 8.45
C THR A 319 -15.08 14.34 7.53
N TYR A 320 -13.86 14.07 8.00
CA TYR A 320 -12.65 14.23 7.21
C TYR A 320 -12.65 13.32 5.97
N ALA A 321 -12.97 12.03 6.15
CA ALA A 321 -12.98 11.05 5.06
C ALA A 321 -14.06 11.32 4.00
N MET A 322 -15.24 11.82 4.40
CA MET A 322 -16.27 12.25 3.46
C MET A 322 -15.75 13.38 2.58
N GLU A 323 -15.16 14.42 3.17
CA GLU A 323 -14.65 15.57 2.43
C GLU A 323 -13.42 15.21 1.57
N TYR A 324 -12.56 14.35 2.08
CA TYR A 324 -11.45 13.77 1.34
C TYR A 324 -11.94 12.99 0.11
N LEU A 325 -12.93 12.11 0.25
CA LEU A 325 -13.49 11.36 -0.89
C LEU A 325 -14.27 12.24 -1.87
N ARG A 326 -14.84 13.37 -1.44
CA ARG A 326 -15.36 14.40 -2.36
C ARG A 326 -14.25 14.98 -3.23
N GLY A 327 -13.08 15.24 -2.63
CA GLY A 327 -11.87 15.64 -3.36
C GLY A 327 -11.46 14.62 -4.41
N ALA A 328 -11.38 13.34 -4.04
CA ALA A 328 -11.07 12.27 -4.98
C ALA A 328 -12.13 12.14 -6.10
N ARG A 329 -13.41 12.31 -5.75
CA ARG A 329 -14.53 12.33 -6.70
C ARG A 329 -14.48 13.52 -7.66
N ALA A 330 -14.03 14.68 -7.19
CA ALA A 330 -13.83 15.87 -8.02
C ALA A 330 -12.67 15.66 -9.01
N GLU A 331 -11.53 15.11 -8.57
CA GLU A 331 -10.40 14.79 -9.45
C GLU A 331 -10.77 13.71 -10.50
N ALA A 332 -11.58 12.72 -10.11
CA ALA A 332 -12.11 11.75 -11.07
C ALA A 332 -13.04 12.39 -12.12
N GLY A 333 -13.54 13.60 -11.89
CA GLY A 333 -14.33 14.44 -12.81
C GLY A 333 -15.70 13.91 -13.24
N SER A 334 -15.99 12.60 -13.13
CA SER A 334 -17.32 12.03 -13.37
C SER A 334 -17.59 10.82 -12.47
N LEU A 335 -18.87 10.50 -12.27
CA LEU A 335 -19.27 9.38 -11.43
C LEU A 335 -18.80 8.05 -12.03
N GLY A 336 -18.91 7.89 -13.35
CA GLY A 336 -18.44 6.69 -14.05
C GLY A 336 -16.95 6.44 -13.84
N ARG A 337 -16.10 7.48 -13.94
CA ARG A 337 -14.65 7.36 -13.67
C ARG A 337 -14.37 7.06 -12.20
N ALA A 338 -15.09 7.69 -11.27
CA ALA A 338 -14.95 7.39 -9.84
C ALA A 338 -15.29 5.92 -9.54
N LEU A 339 -16.41 5.41 -10.05
CA LEU A 339 -16.80 4.01 -9.89
C LEU A 339 -15.81 3.04 -10.55
N GLN A 340 -15.22 3.42 -11.69
CA GLN A 340 -14.15 2.65 -12.32
C GLN A 340 -12.90 2.57 -11.42
N HIS A 341 -12.49 3.68 -10.80
CA HIS A 341 -11.36 3.68 -9.87
C HIS A 341 -11.66 2.88 -8.60
N VAL A 342 -12.86 3.03 -8.02
CA VAL A 342 -13.31 2.22 -6.87
C VAL A 342 -13.33 0.74 -7.22
N GLY A 343 -13.86 0.37 -8.39
CA GLY A 343 -13.88 -1.02 -8.87
C GLY A 343 -12.48 -1.57 -9.10
N ARG A 344 -11.57 -0.76 -9.68
CA ARG A 344 -10.16 -1.12 -9.81
C ARG A 344 -9.56 -1.39 -8.43
N PHE A 345 -9.72 -0.50 -7.46
CA PHE A 345 -9.20 -0.70 -6.11
C PHE A 345 -9.84 -1.91 -5.41
N ALA A 346 -11.14 -2.16 -5.57
CA ALA A 346 -11.80 -3.33 -4.99
C ALA A 346 -11.18 -4.64 -5.50
N VAL A 347 -10.76 -4.64 -6.77
CA VAL A 347 -10.08 -5.76 -7.42
C VAL A 347 -8.61 -5.80 -6.98
N THR A 348 -7.83 -4.75 -7.25
CA THR A 348 -6.37 -4.75 -7.13
C THR A 348 -5.84 -4.29 -5.77
N GLY A 349 -6.61 -3.49 -5.04
CA GLY A 349 -6.15 -2.70 -3.89
C GLY A 349 -6.34 -3.33 -2.51
N GLY A 350 -7.10 -4.42 -2.40
CA GLY A 350 -7.20 -5.17 -1.13
C GLY A 350 -6.07 -6.18 -0.93
N LYS A 351 -5.68 -6.86 -2.01
CA LYS A 351 -4.63 -7.90 -2.07
C LYS A 351 -4.19 -8.06 -3.55
N PRO A 352 -3.32 -7.21 -4.10
CA PRO A 352 -2.95 -7.25 -5.53
C PRO A 352 -2.44 -8.63 -5.98
N GLY A 353 -1.78 -9.35 -5.08
CA GLY A 353 -1.37 -10.73 -5.31
C GLY A 353 -2.52 -11.71 -5.57
N GLN A 354 -3.75 -11.48 -5.10
CA GLN A 354 -4.86 -12.40 -5.32
C GLN A 354 -5.48 -12.29 -6.71
N VAL A 355 -5.57 -11.08 -7.28
CA VAL A 355 -6.05 -10.91 -8.66
C VAL A 355 -5.01 -11.40 -9.64
N LEU A 356 -3.73 -11.11 -9.39
CA LEU A 356 -2.65 -11.65 -10.19
C LEU A 356 -2.61 -13.19 -10.10
N LYS A 357 -2.81 -13.76 -8.89
CA LYS A 357 -2.96 -15.21 -8.71
C LYS A 357 -4.17 -15.78 -9.45
N LEU A 358 -5.32 -15.10 -9.43
CA LEU A 358 -6.50 -15.52 -10.17
C LEU A 358 -6.23 -15.51 -11.67
N ALA A 359 -5.69 -14.41 -12.21
CA ALA A 359 -5.38 -14.28 -13.63
C ALA A 359 -4.34 -15.31 -14.08
N GLN A 360 -3.32 -15.55 -13.25
CA GLN A 360 -2.31 -16.57 -13.50
C GLN A 360 -2.91 -17.98 -13.46
N ALA A 361 -3.70 -18.31 -12.44
CA ALA A 361 -4.38 -19.60 -12.34
C ALA A 361 -5.31 -19.86 -13.53
N LEU A 362 -6.14 -18.88 -13.92
CA LEU A 362 -7.02 -18.99 -15.09
C LEU A 362 -6.22 -19.18 -16.38
N LYS A 363 -5.08 -18.50 -16.53
CA LYS A 363 -4.20 -18.65 -17.69
C LYS A 363 -3.59 -20.04 -17.74
N ASP A 364 -3.04 -20.53 -16.63
CA ASP A 364 -2.40 -21.84 -16.55
C ASP A 364 -3.43 -22.95 -16.78
N ASP A 365 -4.61 -22.83 -16.17
CA ASP A 365 -5.74 -23.75 -16.36
C ASP A 365 -6.23 -23.75 -17.82
N ALA A 366 -6.31 -22.59 -18.49
CA ALA A 366 -6.72 -22.50 -19.89
C ALA A 366 -5.68 -23.12 -20.84
N LEU A 367 -4.39 -22.92 -20.56
CA LEU A 367 -3.30 -23.53 -21.32
C LEU A 367 -3.31 -25.04 -21.17
N GLU A 368 -3.49 -25.54 -19.95
CA GLU A 368 -3.49 -26.97 -19.67
C GLU A 368 -4.73 -27.66 -20.26
N ALA A 369 -5.91 -27.04 -20.16
CA ALA A 369 -7.13 -27.52 -20.80
C ALA A 369 -6.97 -27.60 -22.33
N ALA A 370 -6.33 -26.59 -22.96
CA ALA A 370 -6.06 -26.60 -24.39
C ALA A 370 -5.08 -27.70 -24.80
N ARG A 371 -4.04 -27.98 -23.99
CA ARG A 371 -3.15 -29.14 -24.22
C ARG A 371 -3.91 -30.45 -24.13
N ALA A 372 -4.76 -30.61 -23.12
CA ALA A 372 -5.47 -31.85 -22.88
C ALA A 372 -6.48 -32.17 -23.98
N GLU A 373 -7.19 -31.16 -24.52
CA GLU A 373 -8.23 -31.36 -25.53
C GLU A 373 -7.71 -31.29 -26.97
N HIS A 374 -6.78 -30.38 -27.27
CA HIS A 374 -6.32 -30.14 -28.64
C HIS A 374 -4.87 -30.60 -28.89
N GLY A 375 -4.13 -31.03 -27.87
CA GLY A 375 -2.73 -31.43 -27.98
C GLY A 375 -1.75 -30.26 -28.15
N HIS A 376 -2.21 -29.01 -28.18
CA HIS A 376 -1.35 -27.82 -28.33
C HIS A 376 -1.95 -26.57 -27.65
N THR A 377 -1.10 -25.58 -27.33
CA THR A 377 -1.49 -24.32 -26.66
C THR A 377 -1.58 -23.13 -27.61
N GLY A 378 -2.05 -23.36 -28.84
CA GLY A 378 -2.18 -22.28 -29.82
C GLY A 378 -3.23 -21.26 -29.38
N VAL A 379 -3.09 -19.99 -29.74
CA VAL A 379 -4.04 -18.93 -29.35
C VAL A 379 -5.49 -19.29 -29.69
N LYS A 380 -5.73 -19.92 -30.85
CA LYS A 380 -7.06 -20.40 -31.26
C LYS A 380 -7.58 -21.53 -30.36
N ALA A 381 -6.73 -22.46 -29.96
CA ALA A 381 -7.10 -23.57 -29.08
C ALA A 381 -7.45 -23.07 -27.68
N VAL A 382 -6.63 -22.18 -27.11
CA VAL A 382 -6.90 -21.55 -25.81
C VAL A 382 -8.19 -20.72 -25.87
N ALA A 383 -8.37 -19.91 -26.91
CA ALA A 383 -9.59 -19.11 -27.08
C ALA A 383 -10.84 -20.00 -27.21
N SER A 384 -10.74 -21.12 -27.94
CA SER A 384 -11.81 -22.10 -28.03
C SER A 384 -12.15 -22.66 -26.65
N MET A 385 -11.14 -23.12 -25.89
CA MET A 385 -11.34 -23.64 -24.52
C MET A 385 -12.06 -22.64 -23.61
N VAL A 386 -11.60 -21.39 -23.60
CA VAL A 386 -12.18 -20.34 -22.75
C VAL A 386 -13.65 -20.06 -23.11
N LEU A 387 -13.99 -20.11 -24.40
CA LEU A 387 -15.32 -19.74 -24.88
C LEU A 387 -16.33 -20.91 -24.85
N THR A 388 -15.89 -22.13 -25.13
CA THR A 388 -16.77 -23.27 -25.42
C THR A 388 -16.68 -24.42 -24.42
N SER A 389 -15.62 -24.53 -23.61
CA SER A 389 -15.47 -25.65 -22.68
C SER A 389 -16.27 -25.44 -21.38
N ASP A 390 -17.24 -26.31 -21.13
CA ASP A 390 -17.95 -26.34 -19.85
C ASP A 390 -17.02 -26.75 -18.70
N GLY A 391 -16.06 -27.65 -18.95
CA GLY A 391 -15.04 -28.03 -17.98
C GLY A 391 -14.19 -26.85 -17.52
N PHE A 392 -13.78 -25.98 -18.45
CA PHE A 392 -13.05 -24.75 -18.11
C PHE A 392 -13.93 -23.76 -17.33
N ARG A 393 -15.21 -23.61 -17.68
CA ARG A 393 -16.15 -22.72 -16.96
C ARG A 393 -16.32 -23.14 -15.49
N VAL A 394 -16.39 -24.45 -15.22
CA VAL A 394 -16.44 -24.97 -13.84
C VAL A 394 -15.21 -24.53 -13.05
N LEU A 395 -14.02 -24.72 -13.64
CA LEU A 395 -12.75 -24.37 -13.01
C LEU A 395 -12.61 -22.87 -12.80
N ALA A 396 -12.94 -22.07 -13.82
CA ALA A 396 -12.90 -20.62 -13.75
C ALA A 396 -13.80 -20.07 -12.64
N LEU A 397 -15.02 -20.61 -12.49
CA LEU A 397 -15.91 -20.26 -11.39
C LEU A 397 -15.36 -20.69 -10.03
N GLN A 398 -14.67 -21.83 -9.94
CA GLN A 398 -14.01 -22.24 -8.70
C GLN A 398 -12.85 -21.30 -8.33
N ARG A 399 -11.99 -20.91 -9.29
CA ARG A 399 -10.94 -19.92 -9.05
C ARG A 399 -11.51 -18.56 -8.61
N LEU A 400 -12.63 -18.14 -9.21
CA LEU A 400 -13.37 -16.95 -8.80
C LEU A 400 -13.92 -17.06 -7.38
N ARG A 401 -14.43 -18.24 -6.98
CA ARG A 401 -14.90 -18.52 -5.61
C ARG A 401 -13.77 -18.44 -4.60
N GLU A 402 -12.62 -19.06 -4.89
CA GLU A 402 -11.41 -18.99 -4.06
C GLU A 402 -10.91 -17.55 -3.92
N ALA A 403 -10.88 -16.80 -5.01
CA ALA A 403 -10.52 -15.38 -5.01
C ALA A 403 -11.53 -14.55 -4.19
N ALA A 404 -12.83 -14.79 -4.33
CA ALA A 404 -13.87 -14.08 -3.57
C ALA A 404 -13.74 -14.33 -2.05
N ARG A 405 -13.44 -15.57 -1.63
CA ARG A 405 -13.10 -15.89 -0.23
C ARG A 405 -11.84 -15.14 0.20
N GLY A 406 -10.80 -15.18 -0.63
CA GLY A 406 -9.53 -14.51 -0.39
C GLY A 406 -9.67 -13.00 -0.20
N LEU A 407 -10.53 -12.36 -1.00
CA LEU A 407 -10.82 -10.93 -0.99
C LEU A 407 -11.82 -10.53 0.10
N GLY A 408 -12.41 -11.50 0.82
CA GLY A 408 -13.36 -11.26 1.90
C GLY A 408 -14.70 -10.70 1.42
N ILE A 409 -15.12 -11.02 0.19
CA ILE A 409 -16.40 -10.57 -0.37
C ILE A 409 -17.53 -11.31 0.37
N PRO A 410 -18.37 -10.62 1.16
CA PRO A 410 -19.44 -11.27 1.91
C PRO A 410 -20.43 -11.92 0.97
N LEU A 411 -20.86 -13.14 1.28
CA LEU A 411 -21.79 -13.97 0.48
C LEU A 411 -21.31 -14.33 -0.95
N GLY A 412 -20.19 -13.79 -1.44
CA GLY A 412 -19.72 -14.00 -2.82
C GLY A 412 -19.48 -15.47 -3.16
N ASN A 413 -18.80 -16.21 -2.28
CA ASN A 413 -18.60 -17.66 -2.46
C ASN A 413 -19.93 -18.43 -2.50
N HIS A 414 -20.89 -18.05 -1.66
CA HIS A 414 -22.19 -18.75 -1.60
C HIS A 414 -23.01 -18.51 -2.86
N ALA A 415 -23.11 -17.25 -3.32
CA ALA A 415 -23.82 -16.91 -4.55
C ALA A 415 -23.20 -17.58 -5.78
N LEU A 416 -21.87 -17.57 -5.89
CA LEU A 416 -21.14 -18.23 -6.98
C LEU A 416 -21.31 -19.75 -6.96
N ARG A 417 -21.37 -20.38 -5.78
CA ARG A 417 -21.68 -21.82 -5.65
C ARG A 417 -23.08 -22.12 -6.18
N VAL A 418 -24.09 -21.36 -5.75
CA VAL A 418 -25.48 -21.54 -6.22
C VAL A 418 -25.58 -21.38 -7.73
N ALA A 419 -24.90 -20.37 -8.29
CA ALA A 419 -24.84 -20.16 -9.73
C ALA A 419 -24.15 -21.32 -10.47
N GLN A 420 -23.02 -21.81 -9.95
CA GLN A 420 -22.31 -22.97 -10.51
C GLN A 420 -23.20 -24.22 -10.54
N THR A 421 -23.91 -24.51 -9.45
CA THR A 421 -24.82 -25.66 -9.38
C THR A 421 -26.00 -25.49 -10.34
N ALA A 422 -26.62 -24.31 -10.39
CA ALA A 422 -27.77 -24.05 -11.25
C ALA A 422 -27.43 -24.06 -12.75
N LEU A 423 -26.26 -23.53 -13.14
CA LEU A 423 -25.88 -23.35 -14.55
C LEU A 423 -25.09 -24.52 -15.13
N LEU A 424 -24.30 -25.23 -14.32
CA LEU A 424 -23.34 -26.24 -14.79
C LEU A 424 -23.62 -27.64 -14.23
N GLY A 425 -24.63 -27.80 -13.37
CA GLY A 425 -25.04 -29.09 -12.81
C GLY A 425 -23.94 -29.79 -12.00
N VAL A 426 -23.00 -29.02 -11.45
CA VAL A 426 -21.88 -29.50 -10.63
C VAL A 426 -21.96 -28.87 -9.25
N GLU A 427 -21.74 -29.67 -8.21
CA GLU A 427 -21.67 -29.18 -6.83
C GLU A 427 -20.26 -29.37 -6.28
N ILE A 428 -19.56 -28.25 -6.04
CA ILE A 428 -18.24 -28.25 -5.41
C ILE A 428 -18.35 -27.54 -4.06
N GLY A 429 -17.94 -28.24 -3.01
CA GLY A 429 -17.97 -27.80 -1.62
C GLY A 429 -17.26 -26.47 -1.39
N LYS A 430 -17.57 -25.83 -0.26
CA LYS A 430 -17.08 -24.48 0.06
C LYS A 430 -15.57 -24.44 0.34
N ASP A 431 -15.00 -25.56 0.79
CA ASP A 431 -13.62 -25.70 1.26
C ASP A 431 -12.79 -26.69 0.43
N VAL A 432 -13.32 -27.16 -0.70
CA VAL A 432 -12.61 -28.03 -1.64
C VAL A 432 -11.41 -27.29 -2.24
N GLU A 433 -10.28 -27.97 -2.29
CA GLU A 433 -9.04 -27.51 -2.92
C GLU A 433 -8.86 -28.25 -4.26
N LEU A 434 -8.73 -27.49 -5.36
CA LEU A 434 -8.42 -28.04 -6.69
C LEU A 434 -7.03 -27.60 -7.14
N GLY A 435 -6.19 -28.55 -7.51
CA GLY A 435 -4.91 -28.32 -8.18
C GLY A 435 -5.07 -27.70 -9.55
N SER A 436 -3.95 -27.37 -10.18
CA SER A 436 -3.89 -26.78 -11.52
C SER A 436 -4.19 -27.83 -12.60
N GLY A 437 -4.95 -27.45 -13.63
CA GLY A 437 -5.25 -28.33 -14.75
C GLY A 437 -6.25 -29.45 -14.47
N VAL A 438 -7.01 -29.38 -13.36
CA VAL A 438 -8.14 -30.29 -13.12
C VAL A 438 -9.17 -30.11 -14.23
N TYR A 439 -9.56 -31.19 -14.90
CA TYR A 439 -10.44 -31.12 -16.07
C TYR A 439 -11.71 -31.94 -15.89
N PHE A 440 -12.86 -31.27 -15.99
CA PHE A 440 -14.18 -31.90 -16.02
C PHE A 440 -14.59 -32.08 -17.48
N VAL A 441 -14.32 -33.26 -18.03
CA VAL A 441 -14.64 -33.60 -19.44
C VAL A 441 -16.15 -33.52 -19.68
N HIS A 442 -16.93 -34.02 -18.72
CA HIS A 442 -18.37 -33.84 -18.64
C HIS A 442 -18.71 -33.41 -17.21
N SER A 443 -19.15 -32.17 -17.02
CA SER A 443 -19.33 -31.62 -15.67
C SER A 443 -20.59 -32.09 -14.95
N LEU A 444 -21.64 -32.44 -15.71
CA LEU A 444 -22.97 -32.73 -15.20
C LEU A 444 -22.95 -33.89 -14.18
N GLY A 445 -23.67 -33.68 -13.08
CA GLY A 445 -23.88 -34.68 -12.02
C GLY A 445 -22.64 -34.94 -11.16
N THR A 446 -21.57 -34.15 -11.31
CA THR A 446 -20.38 -34.28 -10.47
C THR A 446 -20.56 -33.56 -9.14
N VAL A 447 -20.25 -34.24 -8.03
CA VAL A 447 -20.30 -33.72 -6.68
C VAL A 447 -18.94 -33.92 -6.02
N VAL A 448 -18.32 -32.85 -5.54
CA VAL A 448 -17.09 -32.86 -4.75
C VAL A 448 -17.38 -32.15 -3.43
N GLY A 449 -17.55 -32.91 -2.35
CA GLY A 449 -18.04 -32.41 -1.07
C GLY A 449 -16.94 -31.95 -0.11
N GLY A 450 -17.35 -31.16 0.89
CA GLY A 450 -16.55 -30.87 2.08
C GLY A 450 -15.29 -30.06 1.86
N ASP A 451 -14.19 -30.60 2.40
CA ASP A 451 -12.81 -30.13 2.32
C ASP A 451 -11.92 -31.12 1.53
N ALA A 452 -12.52 -31.88 0.60
CA ALA A 452 -11.80 -32.79 -0.28
C ALA A 452 -10.66 -32.06 -1.01
N LYS A 453 -9.54 -32.76 -1.21
CA LYS A 453 -8.35 -32.23 -1.87
C LYS A 453 -8.13 -32.96 -3.18
N VAL A 454 -8.00 -32.21 -4.26
CA VAL A 454 -7.72 -32.75 -5.59
C VAL A 454 -6.42 -32.13 -6.09
N GLY A 455 -5.47 -32.97 -6.47
CA GLY A 455 -4.17 -32.59 -7.01
C GLY A 455 -4.24 -32.06 -8.44
N ASP A 456 -3.09 -31.92 -9.05
CA ASP A 456 -2.93 -31.35 -10.38
C ASP A 456 -3.33 -32.35 -11.48
N ARG A 457 -3.86 -31.84 -12.60
CA ARG A 457 -4.15 -32.62 -13.83
C ARG A 457 -5.10 -33.81 -13.64
N VAL A 458 -5.93 -33.78 -12.60
CA VAL A 458 -6.97 -34.80 -12.35
C VAL A 458 -8.11 -34.64 -13.35
N ARG A 459 -8.61 -35.75 -13.92
CA ARG A 459 -9.68 -35.74 -14.92
C ARG A 459 -10.94 -36.42 -14.43
N PHE A 460 -12.07 -35.72 -14.48
CA PHE A 460 -13.40 -36.25 -14.16
C PHE A 460 -14.22 -36.43 -15.44
N TYR A 461 -14.86 -37.58 -15.59
CA TYR A 461 -15.64 -37.95 -16.78
C TYR A 461 -17.16 -37.91 -16.56
N GLY A 462 -17.62 -37.27 -15.47
CA GLY A 462 -19.01 -36.93 -15.23
C GLY A 462 -19.75 -37.90 -14.31
N ASN A 463 -20.85 -37.42 -13.70
CA ASN A 463 -21.61 -38.14 -12.68
C ASN A 463 -20.75 -38.68 -11.52
N ASN A 464 -19.65 -38.01 -11.21
CA ASN A 464 -18.71 -38.45 -10.19
C ASN A 464 -19.16 -38.01 -8.80
N THR A 465 -18.86 -38.80 -7.77
CA THR A 465 -19.08 -38.40 -6.37
C THR A 465 -17.78 -38.54 -5.61
N VAL A 466 -17.25 -37.43 -5.10
CA VAL A 466 -16.13 -37.36 -4.17
C VAL A 466 -16.69 -36.82 -2.86
N GLY A 467 -16.81 -37.68 -1.86
CA GLY A 467 -17.56 -37.31 -0.66
C GLY A 467 -17.30 -38.25 0.50
N THR A 468 -18.17 -38.20 1.50
CA THR A 468 -18.11 -39.08 2.66
C THR A 468 -19.29 -40.05 2.66
N ALA A 469 -19.08 -41.26 3.18
CA ALA A 469 -20.14 -42.25 3.36
C ALA A 469 -20.66 -42.29 4.81
N LYS A 470 -19.86 -41.81 5.79
CA LYS A 470 -20.14 -41.93 7.23
C LYS A 470 -19.86 -40.65 8.02
N ASP A 471 -19.70 -39.51 7.34
CA ASP A 471 -19.25 -38.24 7.93
C ASP A 471 -17.90 -38.34 8.66
N ASP A 472 -17.03 -39.23 8.19
CA ASP A 472 -15.71 -39.57 8.78
C ASP A 472 -14.52 -38.88 8.07
N GLY A 473 -14.81 -37.93 7.18
CA GLY A 473 -13.82 -37.16 6.43
C GLY A 473 -13.96 -37.30 4.91
N TYR A 474 -13.13 -36.54 4.19
CA TYR A 474 -13.24 -36.40 2.74
C TYR A 474 -11.98 -36.92 2.00
N PRO A 475 -12.13 -37.34 0.73
CA PRO A 475 -11.02 -37.93 -0.01
C PRO A 475 -9.91 -36.93 -0.34
N VAL A 476 -8.70 -37.49 -0.48
CA VAL A 476 -7.55 -36.84 -1.11
C VAL A 476 -7.26 -37.56 -2.44
N ILE A 477 -7.26 -36.82 -3.54
CA ILE A 477 -6.92 -37.33 -4.86
C ILE A 477 -5.60 -36.68 -5.26
N GLU A 478 -4.56 -37.47 -5.50
CA GLU A 478 -3.25 -36.97 -5.91
C GLU A 478 -3.21 -36.64 -7.42
N ASP A 479 -2.04 -36.24 -7.90
CA ASP A 479 -1.85 -35.73 -9.26
C ASP A 479 -2.06 -36.78 -10.35
N ASP A 480 -2.46 -36.33 -11.55
CA ASP A 480 -2.58 -37.15 -12.77
C ASP A 480 -3.58 -38.32 -12.65
N VAL A 481 -4.53 -38.23 -11.73
CA VAL A 481 -5.57 -39.25 -11.54
C VAL A 481 -6.67 -39.12 -12.60
N TRP A 482 -7.09 -40.26 -13.13
CA TRP A 482 -8.22 -40.36 -14.06
C TRP A 482 -9.44 -40.95 -13.34
N VAL A 483 -10.55 -40.23 -13.30
CA VAL A 483 -11.78 -40.64 -12.61
C VAL A 483 -12.88 -40.90 -13.64
N GLY A 484 -13.17 -42.18 -13.87
CA GLY A 484 -14.15 -42.62 -14.85
C GLY A 484 -15.58 -42.22 -14.52
N ALA A 485 -16.42 -42.14 -15.55
CA ALA A 485 -17.80 -41.69 -15.42
C ALA A 485 -18.57 -42.51 -14.36
N GLY A 486 -19.31 -41.83 -13.49
CA GLY A 486 -20.12 -42.49 -12.45
C GLY A 486 -19.36 -43.03 -11.24
N ALA A 487 -18.02 -42.86 -11.19
CA ALA A 487 -17.22 -43.34 -10.06
C ALA A 487 -17.54 -42.59 -8.77
N ARG A 488 -17.56 -43.32 -7.65
CA ARG A 488 -17.80 -42.84 -6.30
C ARG A 488 -16.57 -43.09 -5.44
N ILE A 489 -15.95 -42.04 -4.92
CA ILE A 489 -14.78 -42.07 -4.06
C ILE A 489 -15.24 -41.53 -2.71
N LEU A 490 -15.32 -42.42 -1.70
CA LEU A 490 -16.03 -42.12 -0.46
C LEU A 490 -15.17 -42.38 0.77
N GLY A 491 -15.14 -41.40 1.68
CA GLY A 491 -14.47 -41.46 2.98
C GLY A 491 -13.09 -40.78 2.98
N PRO A 492 -12.38 -40.80 4.12
CA PRO A 492 -11.05 -40.20 4.27
C PRO A 492 -9.96 -41.06 3.63
N ILE A 493 -10.09 -41.32 2.33
CA ILE A 493 -9.21 -42.18 1.54
C ILE A 493 -8.33 -41.38 0.60
N THR A 494 -7.17 -41.95 0.27
CA THR A 494 -6.21 -41.37 -0.67
C THR A 494 -6.20 -42.14 -1.99
N ILE A 495 -6.33 -41.42 -3.10
CA ILE A 495 -6.11 -41.95 -4.44
C ILE A 495 -4.72 -41.53 -4.90
N GLY A 496 -3.81 -42.50 -4.97
CA GLY A 496 -2.42 -42.26 -5.33
C GLY A 496 -2.23 -41.78 -6.76
N ALA A 497 -1.17 -41.01 -6.97
CA ALA A 497 -0.89 -40.34 -8.24
C ALA A 497 -0.86 -41.30 -9.44
N ARG A 498 -1.23 -40.78 -10.63
CA ARG A 498 -1.27 -41.53 -11.89
C ARG A 498 -2.18 -42.78 -11.84
N SER A 499 -3.15 -42.83 -10.94
CA SER A 499 -4.10 -43.94 -10.88
C SER A 499 -5.31 -43.73 -11.81
N ARG A 500 -5.95 -44.82 -12.22
CA ARG A 500 -7.20 -44.79 -12.99
C ARG A 500 -8.33 -45.46 -12.21
N ILE A 501 -9.38 -44.70 -11.93
CA ILE A 501 -10.62 -45.20 -11.32
C ILE A 501 -11.59 -45.53 -12.45
N GLY A 502 -12.01 -46.78 -12.56
CA GLY A 502 -12.93 -47.24 -13.58
C GLY A 502 -14.32 -46.61 -13.47
N ALA A 503 -15.04 -46.62 -14.59
CA ALA A 503 -16.42 -46.16 -14.62
C ALA A 503 -17.30 -46.93 -13.63
N ASN A 504 -18.19 -46.21 -12.94
CA ASN A 504 -19.09 -46.72 -11.90
C ASN A 504 -18.41 -47.44 -10.72
N ALA A 505 -17.09 -47.33 -10.56
CA ALA A 505 -16.40 -47.93 -9.43
C ALA A 505 -16.81 -47.27 -8.10
N VAL A 506 -16.88 -48.05 -7.03
CA VAL A 506 -17.12 -47.55 -5.66
C VAL A 506 -15.88 -47.79 -4.82
N VAL A 507 -15.10 -46.74 -4.63
CA VAL A 507 -13.81 -46.76 -3.93
C VAL A 507 -14.01 -46.38 -2.47
N LEU A 508 -13.68 -47.32 -1.57
CA LEU A 508 -13.87 -47.20 -0.12
C LEU A 508 -12.57 -47.41 0.67
N GLN A 509 -11.44 -47.54 -0.04
CA GLN A 509 -10.12 -47.76 0.54
C GLN A 509 -9.07 -47.01 -0.28
N ASP A 510 -7.89 -46.81 0.32
CA ASP A 510 -6.77 -46.18 -0.37
C ASP A 510 -6.37 -46.96 -1.63
N ILE A 511 -6.05 -46.19 -2.67
CA ILE A 511 -5.55 -46.70 -3.95
C ILE A 511 -4.08 -46.31 -4.04
N PRO A 512 -3.15 -47.29 -4.11
CA PRO A 512 -1.73 -46.99 -4.32
C PRO A 512 -1.51 -46.21 -5.63
N PRO A 513 -0.42 -45.44 -5.75
CA PRO A 513 -0.04 -44.82 -7.03
C PRO A 513 0.08 -45.85 -8.15
N ASP A 514 -0.01 -45.38 -9.40
CA ASP A 514 0.16 -46.21 -10.60
C ASP A 514 -0.76 -47.45 -10.63
N SER A 515 -2.00 -47.30 -10.13
CA SER A 515 -2.95 -48.41 -10.01
C SER A 515 -4.23 -48.20 -10.83
N VAL A 516 -4.96 -49.28 -11.07
CA VAL A 516 -6.31 -49.24 -11.66
C VAL A 516 -7.31 -49.79 -10.66
N ALA A 517 -8.35 -49.03 -10.31
CA ALA A 517 -9.38 -49.44 -9.37
C ALA A 517 -10.73 -49.61 -10.08
N VAL A 518 -11.32 -50.81 -10.08
CA VAL A 518 -12.56 -51.14 -10.81
C VAL A 518 -13.54 -51.95 -9.97
N GLY A 519 -14.84 -51.79 -10.20
CA GLY A 519 -15.90 -52.59 -9.58
C GLY A 519 -16.56 -51.98 -8.33
N ILE A 520 -17.50 -52.72 -7.75
CA ILE A 520 -18.32 -52.33 -6.59
C ILE A 520 -18.31 -53.48 -5.55
N PRO A 521 -17.61 -53.35 -4.41
CA PRO A 521 -16.59 -52.34 -4.12
C PRO A 521 -15.37 -52.49 -5.05
N ALA A 522 -14.64 -51.40 -5.26
CA ALA A 522 -13.52 -51.35 -6.18
C ALA A 522 -12.38 -52.27 -5.72
N ARG A 523 -11.83 -53.04 -6.66
CA ARG A 523 -10.62 -53.86 -6.47
C ARG A 523 -9.43 -53.17 -7.15
N VAL A 524 -8.28 -53.19 -6.48
CA VAL A 524 -7.03 -52.63 -6.99
C VAL A 524 -6.35 -53.63 -7.91
N LEU A 525 -6.03 -53.19 -9.12
CA LEU A 525 -5.25 -53.92 -10.11
C LEU A 525 -3.95 -53.15 -10.39
N PRO A 526 -2.83 -53.85 -10.59
CA PRO A 526 -1.62 -53.20 -11.08
C PRO A 526 -1.88 -52.62 -12.48
N ARG A 527 -1.47 -51.38 -12.70
CA ARG A 527 -1.51 -50.76 -14.02
C ARG A 527 -0.49 -51.47 -14.91
N ARG A 528 -0.94 -52.35 -15.81
CA ARG A 528 -0.12 -52.77 -16.96
C ARG A 528 -0.15 -51.63 -17.97
N ASP A 529 1.01 -51.31 -18.54
CA ASP A 529 1.08 -50.33 -19.63
C ASP A 529 0.13 -50.77 -20.74
N VAL A 530 -0.97 -50.02 -20.89
CA VAL A 530 -1.85 -50.11 -22.04
C VAL A 530 -1.42 -49.00 -22.99
N ASP A 531 -0.15 -49.04 -23.39
CA ASP A 531 0.42 -48.30 -24.51
C ASP A 531 1.16 -49.33 -25.38
N GLY A 532 0.37 -50.11 -26.12
CA GLY A 532 0.82 -50.98 -27.19
C GLY A 532 -0.13 -50.76 -28.36
N GLU A 533 0.36 -50.00 -29.34
CA GLU A 533 -0.27 -49.61 -30.64
C GLU A 533 -1.54 -48.75 -30.61
#